data_AF-A0A7S0I6K2-F1
#
_entry.id   AF-A0A7S0I6K2-F1
#
_cell.length_a   1.000
_cell.length_b   1.000
_cell.length_c   1.000
_cell.angle_alpha   90.00
_cell.angle_beta   90.00
_cell.angle_gamma   90.00
#
_symmetry.space_group_name_H-M   'P 1'
#
loop_
_entity.id
_entity.type
_entity.pdbx_description
1 polymer ?
#
loop_
_entity_poly.entity_id
_entity_poly.type
_entity_poly.pdbx_seq_one_letter_code
_entity_poly.pdbx_strand_id
1 'polypeptide(L)'
;GGTARAYLGRAIVVSTFTRAMTAPYLLILLISSSTVAMTAALSPRASPRALCRMSTPAPANSPRVLWRLAGVGAVVGPAVDAVHNQALLAYDVLPVSVDLGLGIAKTSLLIPPLLALAYALLGGFLPPLAMALVGGSPPSPRGAPGPTAAFAVSSTVAIIKLSELLQQAELPPAAALFLLAVPCALQWRLLDGSRASLALALLAAVGGPLAELPLMKLGAWHYLTPDYWPLAAWSLGPGTGNEWAGLSAITGPCYFAVTTDAIALGRWFGSESDSESV
;
A
#
# COMPACT_ATOMS: atom_id res chain seq x y z
N GLY A 1 -7.84 45.09 2.23
CA GLY A 1 -6.53 44.44 2.04
C GLY A 1 -6.48 42.96 2.38
N GLY A 2 -7.35 42.41 3.24
CA GLY A 2 -7.24 41.02 3.72
C GLY A 2 -7.86 39.92 2.83
N THR A 3 -8.88 40.24 2.03
CA THR A 3 -9.62 39.24 1.23
C THR A 3 -8.88 38.80 -0.04
N ALA A 4 -8.08 39.68 -0.67
CA ALA A 4 -7.32 39.34 -1.87
C ALA A 4 -6.16 38.37 -1.62
N ARG A 5 -5.54 38.39 -0.42
CA ARG A 5 -4.46 37.45 -0.05
C ARG A 5 -4.95 36.02 0.15
N ALA A 6 -6.17 35.83 0.67
CA ALA A 6 -6.75 34.50 0.88
C ALA A 6 -7.13 33.80 -0.44
N TYR A 7 -7.60 34.55 -1.44
CA TYR A 7 -7.87 34.02 -2.78
C TYR A 7 -6.60 33.70 -3.57
N LEU A 8 -5.54 34.52 -3.42
CA LEU A 8 -4.25 34.23 -4.03
C LEU A 8 -3.61 32.96 -3.46
N GLY A 9 -3.68 32.75 -2.15
CA GLY A 9 -3.20 31.53 -1.48
C GLY A 9 -3.92 30.26 -1.96
N ARG A 10 -5.26 30.30 -2.07
CA ARG A 10 -6.05 29.17 -2.59
C ARG A 10 -5.80 28.88 -4.07
N ALA A 11 -5.65 29.91 -4.91
CA ALA A 11 -5.40 29.73 -6.34
C ALA A 11 -3.98 29.17 -6.61
N ILE A 12 -2.99 29.54 -5.80
CA ILE A 12 -1.63 28.98 -5.87
C ILE A 12 -1.65 27.51 -5.45
N VAL A 13 -2.34 27.16 -4.35
CA VAL A 13 -2.47 25.75 -3.92
C VAL A 13 -3.13 24.88 -4.99
N VAL A 14 -4.21 25.35 -5.63
CA VAL A 14 -4.88 24.62 -6.72
C VAL A 14 -4.01 24.54 -7.97
N SER A 15 -3.30 25.61 -8.35
CA SER A 15 -2.40 25.62 -9.51
C SER A 15 -1.19 24.70 -9.34
N THR A 16 -0.61 24.65 -8.14
CA THR A 16 0.47 23.72 -7.78
C THR A 16 -0.05 22.27 -7.74
N PHE A 17 -1.28 22.05 -7.28
CA PHE A 17 -1.96 20.75 -7.30
C PHE A 17 -2.13 20.20 -8.72
N THR A 18 -2.56 21.03 -9.68
CA THR A 18 -2.74 20.59 -11.08
C THR A 18 -1.42 20.41 -11.84
N ARG A 19 -0.40 21.23 -11.56
CA ARG A 19 0.94 21.07 -12.18
C ARG A 19 1.77 19.93 -11.60
N ALA A 20 1.57 19.59 -10.32
CA ALA A 20 2.21 18.43 -9.74
C ALA A 20 1.77 17.14 -10.46
N MET A 21 0.49 17.01 -10.82
CA MET A 21 -0.13 15.77 -11.31
C MET A 21 0.31 15.21 -12.67
N THR A 22 1.01 15.95 -13.55
CA THR A 22 1.03 15.57 -14.97
C THR A 22 2.33 14.96 -15.52
N ALA A 23 3.49 15.14 -14.89
CA ALA A 23 4.77 14.66 -15.44
C ALA A 23 5.48 13.53 -14.64
N PRO A 24 5.64 13.60 -13.30
CA PRO A 24 6.30 12.53 -12.53
C PRO A 24 5.44 11.26 -12.36
N TYR A 25 4.13 11.42 -12.39
CA TYR A 25 3.18 10.33 -12.19
C TYR A 25 3.12 9.37 -13.39
N LEU A 26 3.46 9.88 -14.58
CA LEU A 26 3.67 9.04 -15.74
C LEU A 26 4.84 8.09 -15.50
N LEU A 27 5.94 8.50 -14.84
CA LEU A 27 7.10 7.63 -14.61
C LEU A 27 6.79 6.51 -13.60
N ILE A 28 6.04 6.78 -12.54
CA ILE A 28 5.65 5.75 -11.55
C ILE A 28 4.57 4.83 -12.12
N LEU A 29 3.60 5.38 -12.86
CA LEU A 29 2.67 4.58 -13.65
C LEU A 29 3.41 3.80 -14.74
N LEU A 30 4.47 4.34 -15.34
CA LEU A 30 5.29 3.66 -16.35
C LEU A 30 6.18 2.61 -15.71
N ILE A 31 6.72 2.79 -14.52
CA ILE A 31 7.50 1.76 -13.80
C ILE A 31 6.55 0.64 -13.36
N SER A 32 5.40 0.99 -12.76
CA SER A 32 4.36 0.02 -12.38
C SER A 32 3.80 -0.72 -13.59
N SER A 33 3.54 0.00 -14.69
CA SER A 33 3.05 -0.59 -15.95
C SER A 33 4.14 -1.36 -16.68
N SER A 34 5.41 -0.95 -16.61
CA SER A 34 6.53 -1.63 -17.28
C SER A 34 6.93 -2.89 -16.54
N THR A 35 6.96 -2.91 -15.21
CA THR A 35 7.22 -4.14 -14.44
C THR A 35 6.09 -5.14 -14.63
N VAL A 36 4.83 -4.67 -14.62
CA VAL A 36 3.64 -5.50 -14.93
C VAL A 36 3.65 -5.98 -16.39
N ALA A 37 3.98 -5.12 -17.36
CA ALA A 37 4.08 -5.46 -18.77
C ALA A 37 5.26 -6.40 -19.06
N MET A 38 6.39 -6.27 -18.37
CA MET A 38 7.53 -7.19 -18.50
C MET A 38 7.15 -8.59 -18.00
N THR A 39 6.39 -8.69 -16.90
CA THR A 39 5.85 -9.98 -16.45
C THR A 39 4.78 -10.55 -17.37
N ALA A 40 3.94 -9.70 -17.98
CA ALA A 40 2.91 -10.14 -18.94
C ALA A 40 3.49 -10.56 -20.30
N ALA A 41 4.56 -9.91 -20.77
CA ALA A 41 5.23 -10.22 -22.03
C ALA A 41 6.08 -11.50 -21.97
N LEU A 42 6.42 -11.97 -20.77
CA LEU A 42 7.11 -13.24 -20.53
C LEU A 42 6.14 -14.42 -20.33
N SER A 43 4.83 -14.19 -20.36
CA SER A 43 3.83 -15.25 -20.27
C SER A 43 3.68 -15.96 -21.64
N PRO A 44 3.92 -17.28 -21.74
CA PRO A 44 3.73 -18.00 -22.98
C PRO A 44 2.25 -18.00 -23.39
N ARG A 45 1.98 -17.62 -24.64
CA ARG A 45 0.63 -17.65 -25.21
C ARG A 45 0.13 -19.10 -25.25
N ALA A 46 -0.83 -19.44 -24.40
CA ALA A 46 -1.41 -20.78 -24.35
C ALA A 46 -2.12 -21.14 -25.67
N SER A 47 -1.87 -22.36 -26.15
CA SER A 47 -2.42 -22.92 -27.39
C SER A 47 -3.89 -23.35 -27.22
N PRO A 48 -4.76 -23.25 -28.25
CA PRO A 48 -6.22 -23.42 -28.11
C PRO A 48 -6.72 -24.87 -27.86
N ARG A 49 -5.88 -25.81 -27.42
CA ARG A 49 -6.22 -27.25 -27.43
C ARG A 49 -6.23 -27.97 -26.08
N ALA A 50 -6.00 -27.29 -24.95
CA ALA A 50 -6.07 -27.92 -23.62
C ALA A 50 -7.44 -27.69 -22.95
N LEU A 51 -8.49 -28.33 -23.48
CA LEU A 51 -9.80 -28.43 -22.84
C LEU A 51 -9.94 -29.86 -22.30
N CYS A 52 -10.31 -29.99 -21.03
CA CYS A 52 -10.51 -31.21 -20.22
C CYS A 52 -9.33 -31.69 -19.35
N ARG A 53 -8.84 -30.80 -18.48
CA ARG A 53 -8.51 -31.21 -17.10
C ARG A 53 -8.91 -30.08 -16.16
N MET A 54 -9.86 -30.34 -15.25
CA MET A 54 -10.11 -29.43 -14.13
C MET A 54 -8.90 -29.49 -13.21
N SER A 55 -7.86 -28.70 -13.53
CA SER A 55 -6.80 -28.39 -12.59
C SER A 55 -7.43 -27.61 -11.44
N THR A 56 -7.26 -28.12 -10.22
CA THR A 56 -7.68 -27.41 -9.02
C THR A 56 -6.81 -26.17 -8.90
N PRO A 57 -7.39 -24.98 -8.68
CA PRO A 57 -6.60 -23.76 -8.56
C PRO A 57 -5.57 -23.92 -7.44
N ALA A 58 -4.32 -23.58 -7.73
CA ALA A 58 -3.24 -23.49 -6.77
C ALA A 58 -3.69 -22.55 -5.65
N PRO A 59 -3.62 -23.00 -4.40
CA PRO A 59 -4.10 -22.19 -3.30
C PRO A 59 -3.22 -20.94 -3.20
N ALA A 60 -3.81 -19.81 -2.82
CA ALA A 60 -3.14 -18.51 -2.71
C ALA A 60 -1.92 -18.51 -1.76
N ASN A 61 -1.75 -19.56 -0.96
CA ASN A 61 -0.63 -19.80 -0.04
C ASN A 61 0.43 -20.76 -0.60
N SER A 62 0.44 -21.06 -1.90
CA SER A 62 1.51 -21.87 -2.50
C SER A 62 2.87 -21.17 -2.36
N PRO A 63 3.98 -21.92 -2.15
CA PRO A 63 5.30 -21.31 -1.98
C PRO A 63 5.67 -20.37 -3.13
N ARG A 64 5.30 -20.71 -4.37
CA ARG A 64 5.56 -19.88 -5.55
C ARG A 64 4.83 -18.54 -5.47
N VAL A 65 3.53 -18.54 -5.12
CA VAL A 65 2.75 -17.29 -4.97
C VAL A 65 3.34 -16.44 -3.84
N LEU A 66 3.68 -17.04 -2.71
CA LEU A 66 4.30 -16.34 -1.57
C LEU A 66 5.65 -15.71 -1.95
N TRP A 67 6.50 -16.42 -2.69
CA TRP A 67 7.78 -15.87 -3.17
C TRP A 67 7.61 -14.73 -4.16
N ARG A 68 6.61 -14.80 -5.05
CA ARG A 68 6.30 -13.71 -5.98
C ARG A 68 5.78 -12.49 -5.24
N LEU A 69 4.88 -12.69 -4.27
CA LEU A 69 4.40 -11.62 -3.39
C LEU A 69 5.56 -10.99 -2.61
N ALA A 70 6.42 -11.81 -2.01
CA ALA A 70 7.60 -11.34 -1.30
C ALA A 70 8.54 -10.54 -2.21
N GLY A 71 8.76 -11.00 -3.45
CA GLY A 71 9.55 -10.28 -4.44
C GLY A 71 8.97 -8.92 -4.81
N VAL A 72 7.65 -8.84 -5.05
CA VAL A 72 6.97 -7.56 -5.29
C VAL A 72 7.08 -6.65 -4.07
N GLY A 73 6.82 -7.18 -2.87
CA GLY A 73 6.95 -6.43 -1.62
C GLY A 73 8.36 -5.90 -1.39
N ALA A 74 9.40 -6.68 -1.71
CA ALA A 74 10.80 -6.28 -1.56
C ALA A 74 11.26 -5.21 -2.56
N VAL A 75 10.60 -5.08 -3.71
CA VAL A 75 11.03 -4.21 -4.82
C VAL A 75 10.10 -3.01 -4.99
N VAL A 76 8.81 -3.26 -5.22
CA VAL A 76 7.80 -2.21 -5.41
C VAL A 76 7.49 -1.53 -4.08
N GLY A 77 7.46 -2.29 -2.99
CA GLY A 77 7.19 -1.77 -1.65
C GLY A 77 8.10 -0.60 -1.26
N PRO A 78 9.44 -0.74 -1.25
CA PRO A 78 10.36 0.35 -0.92
C PRO A 78 10.23 1.56 -1.84
N ALA A 79 9.88 1.37 -3.12
CA ALA A 79 9.66 2.50 -4.03
C ALA A 79 8.43 3.32 -3.64
N VAL A 80 7.34 2.65 -3.25
CA VAL A 80 6.11 3.30 -2.77
C VAL A 80 6.31 3.93 -1.40
N ASP A 81 6.99 3.22 -0.50
CA ASP A 81 7.42 3.71 0.82
C ASP A 81 8.27 4.99 0.71
N ALA A 82 9.21 5.02 -0.24
CA ALA A 82 10.08 6.17 -0.42
C ALA A 82 9.35 7.46 -0.88
N VAL A 83 8.19 7.30 -1.53
CA VAL A 83 7.28 8.41 -1.85
C VAL A 83 6.46 8.83 -0.63
N HIS A 84 6.05 7.89 0.21
CA HIS A 84 5.29 8.14 1.43
C HIS A 84 6.10 8.95 2.45
N ASN A 85 7.37 8.60 2.63
CA ASN A 85 8.19 9.06 3.74
C ASN A 85 8.98 10.34 3.44
N GLN A 86 8.63 11.06 2.38
CA GLN A 86 9.18 12.39 2.12
C GLN A 86 8.80 13.39 3.21
N ALA A 87 7.60 13.25 3.77
CA ALA A 87 7.04 14.15 4.78
C ALA A 87 6.64 13.46 6.10
N LEU A 88 6.79 12.13 6.19
CA LEU A 88 6.18 11.35 7.28
C LEU A 88 7.21 10.80 8.29
N LEU A 89 8.20 10.05 7.79
CA LEU A 89 9.20 9.36 8.61
C LEU A 89 10.60 9.94 8.39
N ALA A 90 11.41 9.88 9.46
CA ALA A 90 12.86 9.95 9.38
C ALA A 90 13.43 8.57 9.72
N TYR A 91 14.25 8.04 8.81
CA TYR A 91 14.97 6.79 9.02
C TYR A 91 16.32 7.04 9.67
N ASP A 92 16.57 6.37 10.79
CA ASP A 92 17.77 6.54 11.59
C ASP A 92 18.74 5.35 11.41
N VAL A 93 18.22 4.17 11.03
CA VAL A 93 19.02 2.96 10.78
C VAL A 93 18.99 2.57 9.30
N LEU A 94 20.20 2.40 8.73
CA LEU A 94 20.43 2.07 7.31
C LEU A 94 19.61 2.96 6.34
N PRO A 95 19.61 4.29 6.51
CA PRO A 95 18.82 5.17 5.67
C PRO A 95 19.33 5.17 4.23
N VAL A 96 18.39 5.20 3.29
CA VAL A 96 18.64 5.37 1.87
C VAL A 96 17.88 6.61 1.43
N SER A 97 18.58 7.55 0.82
CA SER A 97 17.99 8.76 0.26
C SER A 97 18.47 8.94 -1.17
N VAL A 98 17.52 9.15 -2.08
CA VAL A 98 17.80 9.36 -3.50
C VAL A 98 17.10 10.64 -3.94
N ASP A 99 17.87 11.57 -4.50
CA ASP A 99 17.30 12.74 -5.17
C ASP A 99 16.81 12.33 -6.56
N LEU A 100 15.51 12.45 -6.79
CA LEU A 100 14.86 12.12 -8.06
C LEU A 100 14.67 13.37 -8.94
N GLY A 101 15.27 14.51 -8.57
CA GLY A 101 15.13 15.81 -9.25
C GLY A 101 13.76 16.49 -9.05
N LEU A 102 12.80 15.79 -8.44
CA LEU A 102 11.42 16.24 -8.17
C LEU A 102 11.04 16.08 -6.69
N GLY A 103 12.00 15.69 -5.85
CA GLY A 103 11.84 15.38 -4.43
C GLY A 103 12.89 14.36 -3.98
N ILE A 104 13.13 14.30 -2.67
CA ILE A 104 14.05 13.34 -2.06
C ILE A 104 13.25 12.12 -1.62
N ALA A 105 13.42 11.00 -2.31
CA ALA A 105 12.85 9.72 -1.91
C ALA A 105 13.64 9.16 -0.72
N LYS A 106 12.96 8.79 0.37
CA LYS A 106 13.59 8.35 1.63
C LYS A 106 13.05 6.99 2.07
N THR A 107 13.92 6.02 2.26
CA THR A 107 13.58 4.68 2.79
C THR A 107 14.72 4.14 3.65
N SER A 108 14.67 2.87 4.07
CA SER A 108 15.74 2.18 4.78
C SER A 108 15.98 0.79 4.18
N LEU A 109 17.21 0.28 4.27
CA LEU A 109 17.50 -1.12 3.89
C LEU A 109 16.78 -2.14 4.78
N LEU A 110 16.17 -1.72 5.89
CA LEU A 110 15.27 -2.55 6.70
C LEU A 110 13.89 -2.74 6.04
N ILE A 111 13.47 -1.85 5.15
CA ILE A 111 12.13 -1.86 4.54
C ILE A 111 11.91 -3.02 3.55
N PRO A 112 12.84 -3.35 2.62
CA PRO A 112 12.66 -4.46 1.69
C PRO A 112 12.28 -5.80 2.35
N PRO A 113 13.00 -6.32 3.36
CA PRO A 113 12.62 -7.60 3.99
C PRO A 113 11.29 -7.51 4.76
N LEU A 114 10.96 -6.36 5.35
CA LEU A 114 9.69 -6.15 6.05
C LEU A 114 8.51 -6.17 5.09
N LEU A 115 8.61 -5.46 3.96
CA LEU A 115 7.56 -5.43 2.95
C LEU A 115 7.45 -6.75 2.17
N ALA A 116 8.56 -7.48 1.99
CA ALA A 116 8.53 -8.84 1.47
C ALA A 116 7.64 -9.75 2.33
N LEU A 117 7.85 -9.72 3.66
CA LEU A 117 7.04 -10.49 4.60
C LEU A 117 5.60 -10.00 4.61
N ALA A 118 5.38 -8.68 4.66
CA ALA A 118 4.04 -8.10 4.69
C ALA A 118 3.22 -8.51 3.45
N TYR A 119 3.78 -8.43 2.25
CA TYR A 119 3.09 -8.83 1.02
C TYR A 119 2.77 -10.32 0.98
N ALA A 120 3.69 -11.19 1.41
CA ALA A 120 3.43 -12.62 1.48
C ALA A 120 2.30 -12.94 2.48
N LEU A 121 2.27 -12.27 3.63
CA LEU A 121 1.22 -12.44 4.63
C LEU A 121 -0.12 -11.90 4.15
N LEU A 122 -0.18 -10.62 3.73
CA LEU A 122 -1.42 -9.92 3.40
C LEU A 122 -2.02 -10.38 2.07
N GLY A 123 -1.19 -10.76 1.10
CA GLY A 123 -1.65 -11.19 -0.22
C GLY A 123 -1.89 -12.69 -0.36
N GLY A 124 -1.20 -13.52 0.44
CA GLY A 124 -1.22 -14.98 0.29
C GLY A 124 -1.76 -15.72 1.50
N PHE A 125 -1.14 -15.52 2.67
CA PHE A 125 -1.42 -16.34 3.85
C PHE A 125 -2.71 -15.95 4.60
N LEU A 126 -2.91 -14.66 4.86
CA LEU A 126 -4.03 -14.15 5.64
C LEU A 126 -5.38 -14.13 4.91
N PRO A 127 -5.49 -13.91 3.59
CA PRO A 127 -6.78 -13.89 2.92
C PRO A 127 -7.59 -15.19 3.03
N PRO A 128 -7.01 -16.40 2.85
CA PRO A 128 -7.71 -17.66 3.10
C PRO A 128 -8.19 -17.80 4.55
N LEU A 129 -7.38 -17.37 5.52
CA LEU A 129 -7.75 -17.39 6.94
C LEU A 129 -8.91 -16.42 7.23
N ALA A 130 -8.86 -15.20 6.70
CA ALA A 130 -9.93 -14.22 6.84
C ALA A 130 -11.24 -14.73 6.22
N MET A 131 -11.17 -15.39 5.06
CA MET A 131 -12.32 -16.05 4.43
C MET A 131 -12.91 -17.15 5.31
N ALA A 132 -12.07 -17.98 5.92
CA ALA A 132 -12.50 -19.05 6.82
C ALA A 132 -13.17 -18.53 8.09
N LEU A 133 -12.68 -17.41 8.66
CA LEU A 133 -13.19 -16.82 9.89
C LEU A 133 -14.45 -15.97 9.71
N VAL A 134 -14.48 -15.14 8.66
CA VAL A 134 -15.60 -14.21 8.39
C VAL A 134 -16.73 -14.92 7.62
N GLY A 135 -16.42 -16.04 6.98
CA GLY A 135 -17.34 -16.76 6.10
C GLY A 135 -17.53 -16.08 4.76
N GLY A 136 -17.96 -16.87 3.77
CA GLY A 136 -18.25 -16.41 2.41
C GLY A 136 -17.56 -17.26 1.35
N SER A 137 -17.98 -17.06 0.11
CA SER A 137 -17.30 -17.62 -1.06
C SER A 137 -16.26 -16.62 -1.57
N PRO A 138 -15.18 -17.10 -2.22
CA PRO A 138 -14.27 -16.21 -2.93
C PRO A 138 -15.09 -15.26 -3.83
N PRO A 139 -14.84 -13.94 -3.80
CA PRO A 139 -15.59 -13.02 -4.65
C PRO A 139 -15.39 -13.40 -6.12
N SER A 140 -16.46 -13.34 -6.91
CA SER A 140 -16.35 -13.54 -8.35
C SER A 140 -15.31 -12.56 -8.93
N PRO A 141 -14.43 -13.02 -9.83
CA PRO A 141 -13.46 -12.14 -10.48
C PRO A 141 -14.17 -10.96 -11.12
N ARG A 142 -13.80 -9.73 -10.73
CA ARG A 142 -14.39 -8.48 -11.28
C ARG A 142 -13.71 -8.00 -12.55
N GLY A 143 -12.91 -8.87 -13.19
CA GLY A 143 -12.11 -8.57 -14.37
C GLY A 143 -10.98 -9.59 -14.54
N ALA A 144 -10.11 -9.33 -15.51
CA ALA A 144 -8.89 -10.11 -15.69
C ALA A 144 -7.90 -9.85 -14.54
N PRO A 145 -7.28 -10.88 -13.93
CA PRO A 145 -6.47 -10.72 -12.73
C PRO A 145 -5.29 -9.74 -12.87
N GLY A 146 -4.56 -9.78 -13.98
CA GLY A 146 -3.42 -8.88 -14.23
C GLY A 146 -3.80 -7.39 -14.25
N PRO A 147 -4.74 -6.96 -15.12
CA PRO A 147 -5.23 -5.57 -15.11
C PRO A 147 -5.82 -5.13 -13.77
N THR A 148 -6.52 -6.02 -13.06
CA THR A 148 -7.03 -5.73 -11.71
C THR A 148 -5.89 -5.49 -10.72
N ALA A 149 -4.85 -6.31 -10.73
CA ALA A 149 -3.67 -6.13 -9.87
C ALA A 149 -2.91 -4.84 -10.22
N ALA A 150 -2.76 -4.51 -11.51
CA ALA A 150 -2.13 -3.27 -11.95
C ALA A 150 -2.90 -2.03 -11.47
N PHE A 151 -4.24 -2.06 -11.57
CA PHE A 151 -5.10 -1.02 -11.03
C PHE A 151 -4.99 -0.93 -9.51
N ALA A 152 -4.89 -2.06 -8.81
CA ALA A 152 -4.72 -2.11 -7.37
C ALA A 152 -3.44 -1.40 -6.91
N VAL A 153 -2.29 -1.78 -7.48
CA VAL A 153 -0.99 -1.15 -7.17
C VAL A 153 -1.01 0.34 -7.51
N SER A 154 -1.55 0.71 -8.67
CA SER A 154 -1.60 2.11 -9.11
C SER A 154 -2.49 2.97 -8.19
N SER A 155 -3.63 2.43 -7.74
CA SER A 155 -4.51 3.13 -6.80
C SER A 155 -3.90 3.23 -5.40
N THR A 156 -3.17 2.21 -4.93
CA THR A 156 -2.41 2.30 -3.67
C THR A 156 -1.36 3.39 -3.73
N VAL A 157 -0.56 3.46 -4.81
CA VAL A 157 0.42 4.53 -5.01
C VAL A 157 -0.24 5.91 -4.95
N ALA A 158 -1.40 6.07 -5.60
CA ALA A 158 -2.14 7.32 -5.57
C ALA A 158 -2.64 7.69 -4.16
N ILE A 159 -3.14 6.71 -3.38
CA ILE A 159 -3.58 6.90 -1.99
C ILE A 159 -2.39 7.29 -1.09
N ILE A 160 -1.25 6.61 -1.23
CA ILE A 160 -0.03 6.88 -0.47
C ILE A 160 0.56 8.24 -0.81
N LYS A 161 0.49 8.66 -2.09
CA LYS A 161 0.88 10.03 -2.43
C LYS A 161 -0.11 11.05 -1.88
N LEU A 162 -1.41 10.77 -1.96
CA LEU A 162 -2.43 11.65 -1.39
C LEU A 162 -2.18 11.84 0.11
N SER A 163 -1.82 10.79 0.86
CA SER A 163 -1.54 10.91 2.29
C SER A 163 -0.37 11.84 2.58
N GLU A 164 0.70 11.77 1.78
CA GLU A 164 1.85 12.68 1.90
C GLU A 164 1.46 14.13 1.60
N LEU A 165 0.66 14.38 0.56
CA LEU A 165 0.17 15.72 0.22
C LEU A 165 -0.74 16.29 1.32
N LEU A 166 -1.59 15.45 1.92
CA LEU A 166 -2.46 15.85 3.02
C LEU A 166 -1.66 16.15 4.29
N GLN A 167 -0.58 15.41 4.55
CA GLN A 167 0.35 15.69 5.65
C GLN A 167 1.03 17.05 5.47
N GLN A 168 1.56 17.32 4.27
CA GLN A 168 2.18 18.61 3.96
C GLN A 168 1.21 19.78 3.97
N ALA A 169 -0.07 19.53 3.68
CA ALA A 169 -1.12 20.54 3.76
C ALA A 169 -1.54 20.87 5.20
N GLU A 170 -0.99 20.16 6.20
CA GLU A 170 -1.28 20.36 7.63
C GLU A 170 -2.78 20.38 7.94
N LEU A 171 -3.56 19.55 7.24
CA LEU A 171 -4.99 19.48 7.46
C LEU A 171 -5.31 18.88 8.84
N PRO A 172 -6.45 19.25 9.45
CA PRO A 172 -6.91 18.59 10.67
C PRO A 172 -6.97 17.06 10.47
N PRO A 173 -6.51 16.23 11.43
CA PRO A 173 -6.40 14.79 11.24
C PRO A 173 -7.70 14.12 10.78
N ALA A 174 -8.85 14.53 11.33
CA ALA A 174 -10.16 14.00 10.93
C ALA A 174 -10.48 14.28 9.44
N ALA A 175 -10.09 15.44 8.91
CA ALA A 175 -10.29 15.78 7.51
C ALA A 175 -9.37 14.95 6.59
N ALA A 176 -8.09 14.81 6.96
CA ALA A 176 -7.14 13.99 6.21
C ALA A 176 -7.57 12.51 6.18
N LEU A 177 -7.99 11.97 7.32
CA LEU A 177 -8.53 10.61 7.42
C LEU A 177 -9.77 10.42 6.56
N PHE A 178 -10.72 11.36 6.58
CA PHE A 178 -11.91 11.29 5.73
C PHE A 178 -11.54 11.27 4.24
N LEU A 179 -10.64 12.17 3.82
CA LEU A 179 -10.18 12.27 2.44
C LEU A 179 -9.42 11.03 1.96
N LEU A 180 -8.78 10.28 2.85
CA LEU A 180 -8.13 9.00 2.54
C LEU A 180 -9.09 7.80 2.63
N ALA A 181 -10.06 7.83 3.53
CA ALA A 181 -11.02 6.75 3.70
C ALA A 181 -11.92 6.57 2.47
N VAL A 182 -12.31 7.66 1.81
CA VAL A 182 -13.13 7.62 0.57
C VAL A 182 -12.45 6.83 -0.56
N PRO A 183 -11.22 7.16 -1.01
CA PRO A 183 -10.54 6.39 -2.04
C PRO A 183 -10.16 4.98 -1.59
N CYS A 184 -9.84 4.74 -0.30
CA CYS A 184 -9.62 3.38 0.21
C CYS A 184 -10.89 2.52 0.08
N ALA A 185 -12.04 3.05 0.50
CA ALA A 185 -13.32 2.34 0.37
C ALA A 185 -13.68 2.08 -1.10
N LEU A 186 -13.41 3.05 -1.98
CA LEU A 186 -13.61 2.88 -3.43
C LEU A 186 -12.67 1.81 -4.01
N GLN A 187 -11.38 1.84 -3.67
CA GLN A 187 -10.39 0.85 -4.08
C GLN A 187 -10.84 -0.56 -3.68
N TRP A 188 -11.15 -0.77 -2.39
CA TRP A 188 -11.70 -2.05 -1.91
C TRP A 188 -12.97 -2.45 -2.67
N ARG A 189 -13.92 -1.52 -2.83
CA ARG A 189 -15.20 -1.79 -3.47
C ARG A 189 -15.08 -2.10 -4.96
N LEU A 190 -14.05 -1.62 -5.65
CA LEU A 190 -13.81 -1.89 -7.06
C LEU A 190 -13.01 -3.19 -7.26
N LEU A 191 -11.99 -3.44 -6.45
CA LEU A 191 -11.11 -4.61 -6.58
C LEU A 191 -11.75 -5.92 -6.13
N ASP A 192 -12.45 -5.89 -4.99
CA ASP A 192 -12.80 -7.10 -4.25
C ASP A 192 -14.21 -7.02 -3.66
N GLY A 193 -14.46 -6.02 -2.80
CA GLY A 193 -15.75 -5.77 -2.16
C GLY A 193 -16.27 -6.89 -1.24
N SER A 194 -15.47 -7.92 -0.91
CA SER A 194 -15.85 -8.94 0.05
C SER A 194 -15.66 -8.48 1.50
N ARG A 195 -16.44 -9.06 2.40
CA ARG A 195 -16.36 -8.77 3.84
C ARG A 195 -15.03 -9.23 4.46
N ALA A 196 -14.49 -10.35 3.98
CA ALA A 196 -13.21 -10.88 4.46
C ALA A 196 -12.04 -9.97 4.10
N SER A 197 -11.97 -9.47 2.86
CA SER A 197 -10.94 -8.50 2.45
C SER A 197 -11.10 -7.17 3.18
N LEU A 198 -12.33 -6.72 3.42
CA LEU A 198 -12.59 -5.52 4.22
C LEU A 198 -12.09 -5.68 5.66
N ALA A 199 -12.45 -6.80 6.30
CA ALA A 199 -12.04 -7.08 7.67
C ALA A 199 -10.51 -7.13 7.78
N LEU A 200 -9.85 -7.82 6.84
CA LEU A 200 -8.39 -7.89 6.81
C LEU A 200 -7.75 -6.51 6.59
N ALA A 201 -8.27 -5.71 5.66
CA ALA A 201 -7.75 -4.36 5.40
C ALA A 201 -7.96 -3.41 6.59
N LEU A 202 -9.09 -3.50 7.29
CA LEU A 202 -9.34 -2.75 8.53
C LEU A 202 -8.41 -3.19 9.67
N LEU A 203 -8.17 -4.50 9.81
CA LEU A 203 -7.21 -5.01 10.79
C LEU A 203 -5.79 -4.53 10.46
N ALA A 204 -5.39 -4.53 9.20
CA ALA A 204 -4.10 -4.01 8.77
C ALA A 204 -3.98 -2.49 8.96
N ALA A 205 -5.06 -1.74 8.78
CA ALA A 205 -5.09 -0.29 9.02
C ALA A 205 -4.77 0.10 10.48
N VAL A 206 -4.97 -0.83 11.43
CA VAL A 206 -4.60 -0.64 12.84
C VAL A 206 -3.32 -1.39 13.18
N GLY A 207 -3.23 -2.65 12.78
CA GLY A 207 -2.11 -3.55 13.11
C GLY A 207 -0.82 -3.19 12.40
N GLY A 208 -0.88 -2.66 11.18
CA GLY A 208 0.28 -2.20 10.41
C GLY A 208 1.06 -1.11 11.15
N PRO A 209 0.43 0.05 11.46
CA PRO A 209 1.10 1.11 12.23
C PRO A 209 1.58 0.63 13.60
N LEU A 210 0.81 -0.24 14.28
CA LEU A 210 1.24 -0.82 15.57
C LEU A 210 2.45 -1.74 15.45
N ALA A 211 2.63 -2.43 14.32
CA ALA A 211 3.77 -3.31 14.08
C ALA A 211 5.09 -2.54 13.92
N GLU A 212 5.05 -1.22 13.69
CA GLU A 212 6.23 -0.36 13.63
C GLU A 212 6.81 -0.06 15.02
N LEU A 213 5.97 -0.08 16.07
CA LEU A 213 6.36 0.34 17.42
C LEU A 213 7.62 -0.37 17.97
N PRO A 214 7.82 -1.69 17.81
CA PRO A 214 9.06 -2.33 18.25
C PRO A 214 10.30 -1.78 17.54
N LEU A 215 10.21 -1.46 16.25
CA LEU A 215 11.33 -0.93 15.46
C LEU A 215 11.62 0.53 15.82
N MET A 216 10.56 1.32 16.05
CA MET A 216 10.69 2.69 16.56
C MET A 216 11.31 2.71 17.96
N LYS A 217 10.93 1.78 18.84
CA LYS A 217 11.56 1.62 20.16
C LYS A 217 13.06 1.30 20.06
N LEU A 218 13.46 0.56 19.04
CA LEU A 218 14.86 0.25 18.74
C LEU A 218 15.58 1.41 18.01
N GLY A 219 14.89 2.52 17.74
CA GLY A 219 15.45 3.69 17.06
C GLY A 219 15.69 3.47 15.58
N ALA A 220 14.93 2.58 14.91
CA ALA A 220 15.07 2.36 13.48
C ALA A 220 14.58 3.57 12.65
N TRP A 221 13.49 4.20 13.09
CA TRP A 221 12.90 5.42 12.54
C TRP A 221 11.94 6.05 13.54
N HIS A 222 11.52 7.28 13.24
CA HIS A 222 10.48 8.00 13.98
C HIS A 222 9.58 8.83 13.06
N TYR A 223 8.34 9.08 13.51
CA TYR A 223 7.43 10.02 12.85
C TYR A 223 7.88 11.45 13.11
N LEU A 224 7.85 12.29 12.06
CA LEU A 224 8.22 13.70 12.15
C LEU A 224 7.16 14.53 12.89
N THR A 225 5.89 14.18 12.70
CA THR A 225 4.72 14.89 13.27
C THR A 225 3.68 13.87 13.72
N PRO A 226 3.97 13.07 14.77
CA PRO A 226 3.00 12.10 15.27
C PRO A 226 1.76 12.82 15.79
N ASP A 227 0.59 12.25 15.52
CA ASP A 227 -0.73 12.74 15.93
C ASP A 227 -1.62 11.62 16.51
N TYR A 228 -1.09 10.41 16.60
CA TYR A 228 -1.80 9.22 17.07
C TYR A 228 -0.99 8.42 18.11
N TRP A 229 -1.58 8.23 19.29
CA TRP A 229 -0.98 7.46 20.39
C TRP A 229 -1.91 6.34 20.85
N PRO A 230 -1.97 5.22 20.12
CA PRO A 230 -2.88 4.13 20.43
C PRO A 230 -2.63 3.54 21.82
N LEU A 231 -1.40 3.61 22.32
CA LEU A 231 -1.01 2.99 23.58
C LEU A 231 -1.05 3.94 24.79
N ALA A 232 -1.53 5.18 24.63
CA ALA A 232 -1.57 6.18 25.70
C ALA A 232 -2.36 5.68 26.93
N ALA A 233 -3.42 4.90 26.72
CA ALA A 233 -4.23 4.31 27.79
C ALA A 233 -3.46 3.33 28.70
N TRP A 234 -2.35 2.77 28.22
CA TRP A 234 -1.47 1.87 28.99
C TRP A 234 -0.18 2.56 29.42
N SER A 235 -0.19 3.89 29.58
CA SER A 235 0.97 4.67 30.00
C SER A 235 2.17 4.55 29.04
N LEU A 236 1.89 4.35 27.75
CA LEU A 236 2.88 4.36 26.66
C LEU A 236 2.54 5.51 25.71
N GLY A 237 2.87 6.73 26.16
CA GLY A 237 2.68 7.96 25.41
C GLY A 237 3.68 9.06 25.78
N PRO A 238 3.58 10.25 25.19
CA PRO A 238 4.60 11.29 25.30
C PRO A 238 4.67 11.82 26.75
N GLY A 239 3.55 11.90 27.45
CA GLY A 239 3.49 12.28 28.88
C GLY A 239 4.08 11.27 29.87
N THR A 240 4.65 10.15 29.39
CA THR A 240 5.25 9.08 30.22
C THR A 240 6.72 8.83 29.91
N GLY A 241 7.34 9.68 29.07
CA GLY A 241 8.70 9.46 28.56
C GLY A 241 8.79 8.47 27.40
N ASN A 242 7.65 8.00 26.88
CA ASN A 242 7.58 7.11 25.71
C ASN A 242 7.23 7.90 24.43
N GLU A 243 8.01 8.94 24.14
CA GLU A 243 7.79 9.79 22.95
C GLU A 243 7.94 9.01 21.63
N TRP A 244 8.76 7.96 21.64
CA TRP A 244 8.95 7.03 20.52
C TRP A 244 7.68 6.30 20.09
N ALA A 245 6.64 6.22 20.94
CA ALA A 245 5.41 5.48 20.66
C ALA A 245 4.36 6.30 19.89
N GLY A 246 4.73 7.45 19.34
CA GLY A 246 3.85 8.29 18.52
C GLY A 246 3.81 7.86 17.06
N LEU A 247 2.61 7.60 16.55
CA LEU A 247 2.35 7.25 15.16
C LEU A 247 1.65 8.41 14.44
N SER A 248 1.53 8.32 13.13
CA SER A 248 0.66 9.19 12.35
C SER A 248 -0.64 8.48 11.96
N ALA A 249 -1.80 9.08 12.24
CA ALA A 249 -3.12 8.50 11.96
C ALA A 249 -3.34 8.20 10.47
N ILE A 250 -2.73 8.98 9.57
CA ILE A 250 -2.88 8.81 8.12
C ILE A 250 -2.18 7.56 7.57
N THR A 251 -1.35 6.89 8.38
CA THR A 251 -0.70 5.62 8.01
C THR A 251 -1.69 4.47 7.90
N GLY A 252 -2.76 4.48 8.71
CA GLY A 252 -3.76 3.43 8.72
C GLY A 252 -4.43 3.22 7.35
N PRO A 253 -4.99 4.27 6.72
CA PRO A 253 -5.48 4.19 5.33
C PRO A 253 -4.45 3.67 4.32
N CYS A 254 -3.15 3.94 4.52
CA CYS A 254 -2.11 3.45 3.62
C CYS A 254 -1.92 1.93 3.75
N TYR A 255 -1.89 1.40 4.98
CA TYR A 255 -1.89 -0.05 5.22
C TYR A 255 -3.17 -0.74 4.72
N PHE A 256 -4.33 -0.06 4.81
CA PHE A 256 -5.56 -0.54 4.18
C PHE A 256 -5.36 -0.73 2.68
N ALA A 257 -4.86 0.30 1.99
CA ALA A 257 -4.66 0.27 0.55
C ALA A 257 -3.67 -0.82 0.11
N VAL A 258 -2.49 -0.89 0.77
CA VAL A 258 -1.48 -1.95 0.56
C VAL A 258 -2.08 -3.35 0.75
N THR A 259 -2.93 -3.54 1.76
CA THR A 259 -3.58 -4.83 1.97
C THR A 259 -4.47 -5.21 0.79
N THR A 260 -5.23 -4.26 0.24
CA THR A 260 -6.10 -4.54 -0.91
C THR A 260 -5.32 -4.84 -2.18
N ASP A 261 -4.16 -4.19 -2.41
CA ASP A 261 -3.32 -4.52 -3.56
C ASP A 261 -2.59 -5.85 -3.43
N ALA A 262 -2.12 -6.19 -2.22
CA ALA A 262 -1.47 -7.47 -1.97
C ALA A 262 -2.44 -8.62 -2.23
N ILE A 263 -3.71 -8.48 -1.82
CA ILE A 263 -4.77 -9.45 -2.13
C ILE A 263 -4.98 -9.58 -3.64
N ALA A 264 -5.02 -8.46 -4.38
CA ALA A 264 -5.20 -8.48 -5.83
C ALA A 264 -4.02 -9.17 -6.54
N LEU A 265 -2.79 -8.87 -6.12
CA LEU A 265 -1.56 -9.51 -6.62
C LEU A 265 -1.55 -11.02 -6.32
N GLY A 266 -1.92 -11.42 -5.10
CA GLY A 266 -1.97 -12.82 -4.70
C GLY A 266 -2.93 -13.64 -5.57
N ARG A 267 -4.08 -13.05 -5.93
CA ARG A 267 -5.03 -13.65 -6.88
C ARG A 267 -4.48 -13.77 -8.29
N TRP A 268 -3.80 -12.73 -8.78
CA TRP A 268 -3.20 -12.77 -10.10
C TRP A 268 -2.13 -13.87 -10.17
N PHE A 269 -1.22 -13.92 -9.21
CA PHE A 269 -0.17 -14.94 -9.19
C PHE A 269 -0.72 -16.35 -9.02
N GLY A 270 -1.79 -16.52 -8.22
CA GLY A 270 -2.52 -17.80 -8.13
C GLY A 270 -3.11 -18.23 -9.47
N SER A 271 -3.74 -17.31 -10.20
CA SER A 271 -4.34 -17.62 -11.50
C SER A 271 -3.32 -18.02 -12.58
N GLU A 272 -2.09 -17.50 -12.53
CA GLU A 272 -1.04 -17.87 -13.47
C GLU A 272 -0.44 -19.24 -13.15
N SER A 273 -0.28 -19.59 -11.87
CA SER A 273 0.17 -20.94 -11.50
C SER A 273 -0.79 -22.04 -11.98
N ASP A 274 -2.08 -21.72 -12.11
CA ASP A 274 -3.07 -22.64 -12.65
C ASP A 274 -2.84 -22.87 -14.15
N SER A 275 -2.57 -21.79 -14.88
CA SER A 275 -2.36 -21.82 -16.33
C SER A 275 -1.09 -22.55 -16.76
N GLU A 276 -0.03 -22.55 -15.94
CA GLU A 276 1.23 -23.26 -16.23
C GLU A 276 1.18 -24.75 -15.85
N SER A 277 0.17 -25.17 -15.08
CA SER A 277 -0.02 -26.57 -14.67
C SER A 277 -0.78 -27.42 -15.68
N VAL A 278 -1.17 -26.83 -16.81
CA VAL A 278 -1.95 -27.41 -17.92
C VAL A 278 -1.06 -27.59 -19.15
#